data_AF-A0A131Z8D7-F1
#
_entry.id   AF-A0A131Z8D7-F1
#
_cell.length_a   1.000
_cell.length_b   1.000
_cell.length_c   1.000
_cell.angle_alpha   90.00
_cell.angle_beta   90.00
_cell.angle_gamma   90.00
#
_symmetry.space_group_name_H-M   'P 1'
#
loop_
_entity.id
_entity.type
_entity.pdbx_description
1 polymer ?
#
loop_
_entity_poly.entity_id
_entity_poly.type
_entity_poly.pdbx_seq_one_letter_code
_entity_poly.pdbx_strand_id
1 'polypeptide(L)'
;MENFLHSLCSSMLIVISISGGCCTAYNYGYGNNVCRGGRYPVRWNPCIYLCINNNVGRYRNYPDGTQCFFIVNRRTVSGRCFEGQCYRGATRPPPKKHCNHPYKGKGYAPNCQYPCPDDKRRTGSYPSGTPCIKVNSDGKREGAPGVCRNGDCITFELLDDQKELQKVFSQEYKNCTDKEHLTRNVLHDCNWYCQKGKEWYYGHYNSNSTCQRPGIRNLGWCCKGKCHKERGCAGMKKFS
;
A
#
# COMPACT_ATOMS: atom_id res chain seq x y z
N MET A 1 -6.93 -49.24 -27.93
CA MET A 1 -5.88 -48.22 -28.11
C MET A 1 -6.55 -46.97 -28.65
N GLU A 2 -7.13 -46.18 -27.76
CA GLU A 2 -7.56 -44.81 -28.04
C GLU A 2 -6.94 -43.96 -26.93
N ASN A 3 -6.02 -43.11 -27.34
CA ASN A 3 -5.01 -42.49 -26.50
C ASN A 3 -5.52 -41.20 -25.89
N PHE A 4 -5.41 -41.12 -24.55
CA PHE A 4 -4.74 -40.01 -23.84
C PHE A 4 -4.71 -38.65 -24.56
N LEU A 5 -5.82 -37.91 -24.54
CA LEU A 5 -5.83 -36.51 -24.99
C LEU A 5 -6.66 -35.60 -24.08
N HIS A 6 -6.57 -35.80 -22.76
CA HIS A 6 -7.16 -34.90 -21.76
C HIS A 6 -6.16 -34.36 -20.73
N SER A 7 -4.85 -34.41 -21.01
CA SER A 7 -3.83 -34.01 -20.06
C SER A 7 -2.71 -33.14 -20.66
N LEU A 8 -3.06 -32.16 -21.51
CA LEU A 8 -2.09 -31.17 -22.02
C LEU A 8 -2.58 -29.72 -22.01
N CYS A 9 -3.79 -29.43 -21.48
CA CYS A 9 -4.25 -28.04 -21.32
C CYS A 9 -3.84 -27.40 -19.98
N SER A 10 -3.37 -28.18 -18.99
CA SER A 10 -2.95 -27.64 -17.68
C SER A 10 -1.46 -27.26 -17.60
N SER A 11 -0.68 -27.50 -18.65
CA SER A 11 0.78 -27.30 -18.62
C SER A 11 1.26 -26.01 -19.29
N MET A 12 0.38 -25.26 -19.95
CA MET A 12 0.67 -23.95 -20.55
C MET A 12 0.37 -22.76 -19.61
N LEU A 13 0.51 -22.94 -18.29
CA LEU A 13 0.44 -21.86 -17.31
C LEU A 13 1.80 -21.49 -16.69
N ILE A 14 2.90 -22.09 -17.17
CA ILE A 14 4.23 -21.90 -16.55
C ILE A 14 5.28 -21.58 -17.62
N VAL A 15 5.05 -20.61 -18.52
CA VAL A 15 6.13 -19.84 -19.17
C VAL A 15 5.61 -18.46 -19.59
N ILE A 16 5.30 -17.57 -18.63
CA ILE A 16 5.32 -16.11 -18.87
C ILE A 16 6.28 -15.50 -17.85
N SER A 17 7.52 -15.93 -17.95
CA SER A 17 8.68 -15.26 -17.37
C SER A 17 9.55 -14.84 -18.55
N ILE A 18 9.98 -13.57 -18.54
CA ILE A 18 10.77 -12.88 -19.59
C ILE A 18 9.93 -12.03 -20.57
N SER A 19 9.14 -11.09 -20.03
CA SER A 19 8.91 -9.73 -20.60
C SER A 19 7.99 -8.93 -19.67
N GLY A 20 8.42 -8.77 -18.41
CA GLY A 20 7.67 -8.12 -17.33
C GLY A 20 7.53 -6.59 -17.44
N GLY A 21 7.29 -6.05 -18.64
CA GLY A 21 7.21 -4.60 -18.86
C GLY A 21 6.01 -4.08 -19.66
N CYS A 22 5.18 -4.90 -20.32
CA CYS A 22 4.24 -4.34 -21.31
C CYS A 22 2.81 -4.94 -21.39
N CYS A 23 2.41 -5.89 -20.53
CA CYS A 23 1.08 -6.49 -20.65
C CYS A 23 -0.03 -5.79 -19.82
N THR A 24 0.30 -4.74 -19.07
CA THR A 24 -0.51 -4.27 -17.94
C THR A 24 -1.74 -3.43 -18.29
N ALA A 25 -2.11 -3.32 -19.57
CA ALA A 25 -3.32 -2.61 -19.97
C ALA A 25 -4.06 -3.20 -21.18
N TYR A 26 -3.56 -4.27 -21.78
CA TYR A 26 -4.14 -4.80 -23.03
C TYR A 26 -5.48 -5.52 -22.80
N ASN A 27 -5.73 -6.03 -21.58
CA ASN A 27 -6.91 -6.86 -21.28
C ASN A 27 -8.07 -6.13 -20.57
N TYR A 28 -7.98 -4.82 -20.33
CA TYR A 28 -9.19 -4.07 -19.93
C TYR A 28 -9.92 -3.62 -21.18
N GLY A 29 -10.94 -4.41 -21.56
CA GLY A 29 -11.91 -4.08 -22.61
C GLY A 29 -12.65 -2.80 -22.27
N TYR A 30 -12.12 -1.66 -22.70
CA TYR A 30 -12.86 -0.41 -22.80
C TYR A 30 -13.66 -0.44 -24.09
N GLY A 31 -14.98 -0.62 -23.97
CA GLY A 31 -15.91 -0.37 -25.07
C GLY A 31 -15.78 1.09 -25.52
N ASN A 32 -15.43 1.28 -26.78
CA ASN A 32 -15.14 2.54 -27.48
C ASN A 32 -13.67 3.01 -27.39
N ASN A 33 -12.89 2.65 -28.41
CA ASN A 33 -11.55 3.19 -28.64
C ASN A 33 -11.63 4.70 -28.94
N VAL A 34 -11.42 5.54 -27.92
CA VAL A 34 -11.28 7.00 -28.04
C VAL A 34 -10.08 7.40 -28.94
N CYS A 35 -9.15 6.48 -29.19
CA CYS A 35 -7.97 6.66 -30.02
C CYS A 35 -8.16 5.99 -31.37
N ARG A 36 -8.50 6.76 -32.40
CA ARG A 36 -8.80 6.24 -33.76
C ARG A 36 -7.56 5.73 -34.49
N GLY A 37 -6.37 6.24 -34.17
CA GLY A 37 -5.09 5.84 -34.77
C GLY A 37 -4.25 4.88 -33.92
N GLY A 38 -4.77 4.42 -32.79
CA GLY A 38 -4.11 3.46 -31.91
C GLY A 38 -3.76 3.98 -30.52
N ARG A 39 -3.50 3.04 -29.62
CA ARG A 39 -3.18 3.26 -28.20
C ARG A 39 -1.92 2.47 -27.85
N TYR A 40 -0.92 3.15 -27.31
CA TYR A 40 0.37 2.55 -26.97
C TYR A 40 0.72 2.80 -25.50
N PRO A 41 1.03 1.75 -24.71
CA PRO A 41 1.46 1.93 -23.32
C PRO A 41 2.83 2.62 -23.28
N VAL A 42 3.07 3.45 -22.26
CA VAL A 42 4.39 4.06 -22.04
C VAL A 42 5.13 3.34 -20.92
N ARG A 43 6.45 3.16 -21.08
CA ARG A 43 7.26 2.38 -20.12
C ARG A 43 7.51 3.11 -18.80
N TRP A 44 7.54 4.44 -18.81
CA TRP A 44 7.91 5.25 -17.66
C TRP A 44 6.75 5.52 -16.68
N ASN A 45 5.50 5.36 -17.12
CA ASN A 45 4.33 5.50 -16.26
C ASN A 45 3.21 4.53 -16.70
N PRO A 46 2.87 3.52 -15.88
CA PRO A 46 1.84 2.53 -16.22
C PRO A 46 0.42 3.12 -16.26
N CYS A 47 0.23 4.37 -15.80
CA CYS A 47 -1.04 5.08 -15.80
C CYS A 47 -1.18 6.14 -16.89
N ILE A 48 -0.24 6.18 -17.83
CA ILE A 48 -0.31 7.01 -19.03
C ILE A 48 -0.22 6.14 -20.28
N TYR A 49 -0.85 6.56 -21.36
CA TYR A 49 -0.70 5.95 -22.67
C TYR A 49 -0.64 7.02 -23.76
N LEU A 50 0.03 6.69 -24.87
CA LEU A 50 0.02 7.50 -26.08
C LEU A 50 -1.23 7.17 -26.89
N CYS A 51 -2.06 8.18 -27.12
CA CYS A 51 -3.26 8.11 -27.95
C CYS A 51 -2.97 8.78 -29.29
N ILE A 52 -3.04 8.02 -30.39
CA ILE A 52 -2.87 8.57 -31.73
C ILE A 52 -4.25 8.87 -32.30
N ASN A 53 -4.48 10.11 -32.72
CA ASN A 53 -5.68 10.56 -33.41
C ASN A 53 -5.26 11.37 -34.63
N ASN A 54 -5.66 10.95 -35.84
CA ASN A 54 -5.33 11.63 -37.11
C ASN A 54 -3.83 11.97 -37.23
N ASN A 55 -2.96 10.97 -36.97
CA ASN A 55 -1.49 11.11 -36.96
C ASN A 55 -0.90 12.07 -35.90
N VAL A 56 -1.71 12.59 -34.98
CA VAL A 56 -1.25 13.38 -33.83
C VAL A 56 -1.25 12.51 -32.58
N GLY A 57 -0.07 12.34 -31.98
CA GLY A 57 0.10 11.64 -30.70
C GLY A 57 -0.13 12.58 -29.52
N ARG A 58 -1.01 12.21 -28.58
CA ARG A 58 -1.18 12.90 -27.29
C ARG A 58 -1.15 11.91 -26.15
N TYR A 59 -0.42 12.24 -25.09
CA TYR A 59 -0.47 11.46 -23.85
C TYR A 59 -1.81 11.66 -23.16
N ARG A 60 -2.38 10.56 -22.66
CA ARG A 60 -3.61 10.54 -21.89
C ARG A 60 -3.45 9.64 -20.67
N ASN A 61 -4.18 9.97 -19.62
CA ASN A 61 -4.25 9.14 -18.42
C ASN A 61 -5.18 7.95 -18.68
N TYR A 62 -4.80 6.78 -18.19
CA TYR A 62 -5.77 5.71 -17.99
C TYR A 62 -6.87 6.18 -17.02
N PRO A 63 -8.11 5.72 -17.19
CA PRO A 63 -9.18 6.07 -16.25
C PRO A 63 -8.85 5.66 -14.82
N ASP A 64 -9.35 6.45 -13.88
CA ASP A 64 -9.18 6.21 -12.45
C ASP A 64 -9.67 4.81 -12.05
N GLY A 65 -8.88 4.12 -11.23
CA GLY A 65 -9.08 2.73 -10.86
C GLY A 65 -8.49 1.70 -11.83
N THR A 66 -7.90 2.11 -12.95
CA THR A 66 -7.16 1.17 -13.83
C THR A 66 -6.03 0.51 -13.04
N GLN A 67 -5.86 -0.81 -13.16
CA GLN A 67 -4.80 -1.52 -12.47
C GLN A 67 -3.43 -1.13 -13.04
N CYS A 68 -2.45 -0.93 -12.15
CA CYS A 68 -1.08 -0.63 -12.53
C CYS A 68 -0.11 -1.50 -11.72
N PHE A 69 1.09 -1.67 -12.24
CA PHE A 69 2.13 -2.50 -11.62
C PHE A 69 3.47 -1.80 -11.68
N PHE A 70 4.27 -1.98 -10.63
CA PHE A 70 5.62 -1.48 -10.52
C PHE A 70 6.56 -2.52 -9.95
N ILE A 71 7.84 -2.37 -10.23
CA ILE A 71 8.89 -3.16 -9.60
C ILE A 71 9.52 -2.30 -8.49
N VAL A 72 9.33 -2.70 -7.23
CA VAL A 72 9.98 -2.09 -6.07
C VAL A 72 10.85 -3.15 -5.42
N ASN A 73 12.16 -2.90 -5.30
CA ASN A 73 13.12 -3.85 -4.71
C ASN A 73 13.01 -5.28 -5.29
N ARG A 74 12.90 -5.39 -6.62
CA ARG A 74 12.71 -6.65 -7.37
C ARG A 74 11.39 -7.40 -7.07
N ARG A 75 10.43 -6.77 -6.39
CA ARG A 75 9.09 -7.30 -6.17
C ARG A 75 8.09 -6.53 -7.03
N THR A 76 7.16 -7.26 -7.64
CA THR A 76 6.03 -6.65 -8.34
C THR A 76 5.03 -6.16 -7.31
N VAL A 77 4.79 -4.86 -7.29
CA VAL A 77 3.78 -4.20 -6.45
C VAL A 77 2.65 -3.77 -7.37
N SER A 78 1.44 -4.23 -7.08
CA SER A 78 0.23 -3.76 -7.77
C SER A 78 -0.27 -2.45 -7.16
N GLY A 79 -1.02 -1.71 -7.95
CA GLY A 79 -1.68 -0.47 -7.54
C GLY A 79 -2.86 -0.14 -8.43
N ARG A 80 -3.36 1.08 -8.26
CA ARG A 80 -4.44 1.65 -9.08
C ARG A 80 -4.05 3.04 -9.58
N CYS A 81 -4.43 3.35 -10.81
CA CYS A 81 -4.24 4.66 -11.42
C CYS A 81 -5.25 5.65 -10.87
N PHE A 82 -4.79 6.82 -10.45
CA PHE A 82 -5.63 7.99 -10.17
C PHE A 82 -4.94 9.23 -10.72
N GLU A 83 -5.65 10.02 -11.51
CA GLU A 83 -5.13 11.27 -12.11
C GLU A 83 -3.80 11.07 -12.88
N GLY A 84 -3.61 9.90 -13.50
CA GLY A 84 -2.38 9.57 -14.24
C GLY A 84 -1.20 9.12 -13.38
N GLN A 85 -1.38 8.99 -12.06
CA GLN A 85 -0.38 8.45 -11.14
C GLN A 85 -0.81 7.06 -10.66
N CYS A 86 0.15 6.14 -10.52
CA CYS A 86 -0.14 4.83 -9.96
C CYS A 86 0.13 4.82 -8.46
N TYR A 87 -0.92 4.54 -7.69
CA TYR A 87 -0.87 4.47 -6.24
C TYR A 87 -0.58 3.02 -5.82
N ARG A 88 0.67 2.79 -5.41
CA ARG A 88 1.16 1.48 -4.96
C ARG A 88 0.34 0.96 -3.79
N GLY A 89 -0.02 -0.32 -3.82
CA GLY A 89 -0.81 -0.96 -2.77
C GLY A 89 -2.30 -0.60 -2.76
N ALA A 90 -2.75 0.34 -3.60
CA ALA A 90 -4.17 0.59 -3.80
C ALA A 90 -4.80 -0.60 -4.54
N THR A 91 -5.95 -1.04 -4.05
CA THR A 91 -6.70 -2.21 -4.53
C THR A 91 -8.08 -1.82 -5.05
N ARG A 92 -8.66 -0.75 -4.51
CA ARG A 92 -10.03 -0.29 -4.78
C ARG A 92 -10.01 0.97 -5.65
N PRO A 93 -11.02 1.17 -6.51
CA PRO A 93 -11.27 2.48 -7.13
C PRO A 93 -11.69 3.51 -6.06
N PRO A 94 -11.61 4.82 -6.35
CA PRO A 94 -11.99 5.83 -5.38
C PRO A 94 -13.51 5.70 -5.15
N PRO A 95 -13.97 5.66 -3.91
CA PRO A 95 -15.39 5.64 -3.66
C PRO A 95 -16.03 6.93 -4.17
N LYS A 96 -17.17 6.80 -4.83
CA LYS A 96 -17.99 7.95 -5.27
C LYS A 96 -18.61 8.60 -4.01
N LYS A 97 -17.93 9.64 -3.50
CA LYS A 97 -18.36 10.73 -2.59
C LYS A 97 -19.41 10.42 -1.49
N HIS A 98 -18.99 10.55 -0.22
CA HIS A 98 -19.26 11.67 0.71
C HIS A 98 -20.56 11.53 1.52
N CYS A 99 -20.51 10.70 2.55
CA CYS A 99 -21.19 10.99 3.81
C CYS A 99 -20.17 11.67 4.74
N ASN A 100 -20.65 12.32 5.80
CA ASN A 100 -19.74 12.95 6.78
C ASN A 100 -18.90 11.88 7.47
N HIS A 101 -17.58 12.08 7.49
CA HIS A 101 -16.69 11.07 8.07
C HIS A 101 -16.77 11.08 9.60
N PRO A 102 -16.81 9.90 10.25
CA PRO A 102 -16.88 9.83 11.70
C PRO A 102 -15.49 9.98 12.37
N TYR A 103 -14.41 10.20 11.61
CA TYR A 103 -13.07 10.27 12.19
C TYR A 103 -12.93 11.48 13.11
N LYS A 104 -12.68 11.20 14.39
CA LYS A 104 -12.48 12.21 15.45
C LYS A 104 -11.00 12.35 15.85
N GLY A 105 -10.07 11.84 15.04
CA GLY A 105 -8.63 11.88 15.36
C GLY A 105 -8.19 10.92 16.47
N LYS A 106 -9.05 9.99 16.91
CA LYS A 106 -8.71 9.04 17.96
C LYS A 106 -8.18 7.74 17.37
N GLY A 107 -6.88 7.48 17.57
CA GLY A 107 -6.23 6.28 17.07
C GLY A 107 -6.22 6.18 15.55
N TYR A 108 -5.68 5.10 15.01
CA TYR A 108 -5.69 4.86 13.57
C TYR A 108 -7.10 4.57 13.05
N ALA A 109 -7.45 5.15 11.91
CA ALA A 109 -8.69 4.82 11.21
C ALA A 109 -8.66 3.37 10.68
N PRO A 110 -9.70 2.55 10.94
CA PRO A 110 -9.75 1.18 10.44
C PRO A 110 -10.07 1.17 8.94
N ASN A 111 -9.26 0.44 8.15
CA ASN A 111 -9.53 0.08 6.75
C ASN A 111 -9.81 1.21 5.74
N CYS A 112 -9.68 2.48 6.12
CA CYS A 112 -9.95 3.64 5.28
C CYS A 112 -11.40 3.78 4.76
N GLN A 113 -12.31 3.02 5.34
CA GLN A 113 -13.72 2.94 4.98
C GLN A 113 -14.58 2.92 6.22
N TYR A 114 -15.77 3.49 6.13
CA TYR A 114 -16.75 3.48 7.22
C TYR A 114 -18.17 3.36 6.64
N PRO A 115 -19.10 2.70 7.36
CA PRO A 115 -20.50 2.73 6.99
C PRO A 115 -21.03 4.16 7.16
N CYS A 116 -21.76 4.66 6.17
CA CYS A 116 -22.37 5.99 6.28
C CYS A 116 -23.37 6.04 7.43
N PRO A 117 -23.41 7.12 8.23
CA PRO A 117 -24.34 7.24 9.35
C PRO A 117 -25.81 7.13 8.93
N ASP A 118 -26.16 7.74 7.79
CA ASP A 118 -27.54 7.81 7.29
C ASP A 118 -27.99 6.55 6.56
N ASP A 119 -27.05 5.74 6.09
CA ASP A 119 -27.34 4.49 5.36
C ASP A 119 -26.16 3.52 5.49
N LYS A 120 -26.34 2.48 6.31
CA LYS A 120 -25.33 1.44 6.55
C LYS A 120 -25.00 0.61 5.31
N ARG A 121 -25.81 0.66 4.24
CA ARG A 121 -25.53 0.00 2.95
C ARG A 121 -24.55 0.81 2.11
N ARG A 122 -24.38 2.09 2.42
CA ARG A 122 -23.40 2.97 1.79
C ARG A 122 -22.11 2.97 2.61
N THR A 123 -21.00 2.93 1.90
CA THR A 123 -19.66 3.02 2.49
C THR A 123 -19.02 4.34 2.08
N GLY A 124 -18.63 5.14 3.06
CA GLY A 124 -17.78 6.30 2.88
C GLY A 124 -16.29 5.94 3.02
N SER A 125 -15.43 6.87 2.64
CA SER A 125 -14.00 6.77 2.90
C SER A 125 -13.48 7.94 3.69
N TYR A 126 -12.52 7.63 4.56
CA TYR A 126 -11.82 8.65 5.32
C TYR A 126 -11.02 9.55 4.35
N PRO A 127 -10.84 10.84 4.69
CA PRO A 127 -10.07 11.76 3.87
C PRO A 127 -8.68 11.22 3.55
N SER A 128 -8.19 11.51 2.34
CA SER A 128 -6.82 11.15 1.97
C SER A 128 -5.80 11.75 2.94
N GLY A 129 -4.80 10.97 3.32
CA GLY A 129 -3.79 11.33 4.33
C GLY A 129 -4.20 11.05 5.78
N THR A 130 -5.42 10.57 6.04
CA THR A 130 -5.82 10.11 7.38
C THR A 130 -4.97 8.91 7.79
N PRO A 131 -4.30 8.93 8.97
CA PRO A 131 -3.57 7.78 9.48
C PRO A 131 -4.49 6.58 9.70
N CYS A 132 -4.07 5.41 9.24
CA CYS A 132 -4.92 4.23 9.20
C CYS A 132 -4.18 2.96 9.58
N ILE A 133 -4.96 1.93 9.87
CA ILE A 133 -4.47 0.57 10.06
C ILE A 133 -5.50 -0.41 9.50
N LYS A 134 -5.04 -1.46 8.82
CA LYS A 134 -5.96 -2.51 8.35
C LYS A 134 -6.35 -3.40 9.51
N VAL A 135 -7.64 -3.77 9.55
CA VAL A 135 -8.20 -4.69 10.54
C VAL A 135 -9.07 -5.73 9.86
N ASN A 136 -8.98 -6.97 10.29
CA ASN A 136 -9.79 -8.07 9.79
C ASN A 136 -11.22 -8.03 10.37
N SER A 137 -12.06 -9.00 9.99
CA SER A 137 -13.43 -9.15 10.50
C SER A 137 -13.52 -9.31 12.01
N ASP A 138 -12.49 -9.88 12.64
CA ASP A 138 -12.41 -10.10 14.09
C ASP A 138 -11.92 -8.85 14.84
N GLY A 139 -11.69 -7.74 14.13
CA GLY A 139 -11.13 -6.50 14.69
C GLY A 139 -9.63 -6.59 14.97
N LYS A 140 -8.95 -7.66 14.54
CA LYS A 140 -7.49 -7.82 14.68
C LYS A 140 -6.78 -7.09 13.56
N ARG A 141 -5.65 -6.46 13.88
CA ARG A 141 -4.79 -5.78 12.91
C ARG A 141 -4.25 -6.73 11.84
N GLU A 142 -4.26 -6.27 10.59
CA GLU A 142 -3.59 -6.89 9.44
C GLU A 142 -2.45 -6.02 8.93
N GLY A 143 -1.21 -6.36 9.29
CA GLY A 143 -0.03 -5.65 8.80
C GLY A 143 0.15 -4.23 9.38
N ALA A 144 1.05 -3.47 8.76
CA ALA A 144 1.51 -2.18 9.25
C ALA A 144 0.47 -1.05 9.11
N PRO A 145 0.58 0.04 9.90
CA PRO A 145 -0.21 1.24 9.69
C PRO A 145 0.24 1.99 8.43
N GLY A 146 -0.53 2.97 8.04
CA GLY A 146 -0.37 3.69 6.79
C GLY A 146 -1.20 4.96 6.73
N VAL A 147 -1.44 5.43 5.52
CA VAL A 147 -2.35 6.55 5.25
C VAL A 147 -3.48 6.14 4.32
N CYS A 148 -4.65 6.72 4.53
CA CYS A 148 -5.77 6.53 3.63
C CYS A 148 -5.51 7.20 2.30
N ARG A 149 -5.72 6.45 1.22
CA ARG A 149 -5.77 6.96 -0.14
C ARG A 149 -6.86 6.21 -0.89
N ASN A 150 -7.87 6.95 -1.36
CA ASN A 150 -8.96 6.40 -2.18
C ASN A 150 -9.67 5.19 -1.55
N GLY A 151 -9.86 5.22 -0.23
CA GLY A 151 -10.53 4.16 0.52
C GLY A 151 -9.66 2.95 0.85
N ASP A 152 -8.37 2.98 0.53
CA ASP A 152 -7.41 1.97 0.95
C ASP A 152 -6.40 2.53 1.95
N CYS A 153 -6.00 1.68 2.89
CA CYS A 153 -4.91 1.97 3.80
C CYS A 153 -3.58 1.57 3.16
N ILE A 154 -2.80 2.56 2.72
CA ILE A 154 -1.49 2.36 2.08
C ILE A 154 -0.43 2.34 3.18
N THR A 155 0.19 1.18 3.39
CA THR A 155 1.14 0.94 4.48
C THR A 155 2.36 1.84 4.35
N PHE A 156 2.95 2.21 5.50
CA PHE A 156 4.10 3.13 5.55
C PHE A 156 5.28 2.65 4.70
N GLU A 157 5.46 1.34 4.52
CA GLU A 157 6.51 0.74 3.68
C GLU A 157 6.41 1.11 2.20
N LEU A 158 5.22 1.50 1.75
CA LEU A 158 4.93 1.89 0.36
C LEU A 158 4.80 3.41 0.18
N LEU A 159 4.99 4.19 1.25
CA LEU A 159 4.93 5.64 1.20
C LEU A 159 6.30 6.22 0.84
N ASP A 160 6.32 7.03 -0.22
CA ASP A 160 7.53 7.74 -0.64
C ASP A 160 7.63 9.14 0.03
N ASP A 161 6.55 9.65 0.65
CA ASP A 161 6.49 10.98 1.27
C ASP A 161 6.81 10.94 2.79
N GLN A 162 7.90 11.59 3.17
CA GLN A 162 8.32 11.71 4.57
C GLN A 162 7.29 12.43 5.45
N LYS A 163 6.52 13.37 4.92
CA LYS A 163 5.45 14.06 5.67
C LYS A 163 4.31 13.11 6.01
N GLU A 164 3.98 12.19 5.11
CA GLU A 164 2.99 11.15 5.41
C GLU A 164 3.50 10.17 6.45
N LEU A 165 4.76 9.74 6.34
CA LEU A 165 5.39 8.90 7.37
C LEU A 165 5.34 9.55 8.76
N GLN A 166 5.59 10.87 8.84
CA GLN A 166 5.47 11.62 10.10
C GLN A 166 4.04 11.65 10.64
N LYS A 167 3.02 11.69 9.77
CA LYS A 167 1.60 11.60 10.19
C LYS A 167 1.25 10.21 10.70
N VAL A 168 1.78 9.15 10.08
CA VAL A 168 1.54 7.77 10.55
C VAL A 168 2.10 7.56 11.95
N PHE A 169 3.28 8.11 12.23
CA PHE A 169 3.95 7.96 13.53
C PHE A 169 3.99 9.27 14.31
N SER A 170 2.89 10.03 14.29
CA SER A 170 2.75 11.25 15.09
C SER A 170 2.49 10.92 16.56
N GLN A 171 2.91 11.82 17.45
CA GLN A 171 2.86 11.60 18.90
C GLN A 171 1.43 11.34 19.43
N GLU A 172 0.40 11.85 18.75
CA GLU A 172 -1.01 11.63 19.11
C GLU A 172 -1.42 10.14 19.04
N TYR A 173 -0.75 9.34 18.20
CA TYR A 173 -1.01 7.90 18.08
C TYR A 173 -0.06 7.05 18.94
N LYS A 174 0.94 7.67 19.60
CA LYS A 174 1.89 6.99 20.47
C LYS A 174 1.30 6.78 21.86
N ASN A 175 0.41 5.82 21.98
CA ASN A 175 -0.31 5.55 23.23
C ASN A 175 0.02 4.17 23.81
N CYS A 176 0.72 3.30 23.07
CA CYS A 176 1.16 2.02 23.63
C CYS A 176 2.42 2.23 24.48
N THR A 177 2.51 1.51 25.60
CA THR A 177 3.72 1.52 26.45
C THR A 177 4.90 0.95 25.68
N ASP A 178 6.12 1.43 25.88
CA ASP A 178 7.26 0.75 25.23
C ASP A 178 7.39 -0.67 25.80
N LYS A 179 7.71 -1.65 24.94
CA LYS A 179 7.81 -3.06 25.35
C LYS A 179 9.07 -3.73 24.84
N GLU A 180 9.50 -4.76 25.55
CA GLU A 180 10.61 -5.60 25.10
C GLU A 180 10.13 -6.63 24.09
N HIS A 181 10.94 -6.88 23.06
CA HIS A 181 10.74 -8.02 22.18
C HIS A 181 11.41 -9.25 22.78
N LEU A 182 10.65 -10.05 23.51
CA LEU A 182 11.16 -11.22 24.23
C LEU A 182 11.40 -12.45 23.32
N THR A 183 10.96 -12.40 22.05
CA THR A 183 11.13 -13.53 21.13
C THR A 183 12.45 -13.44 20.38
N ARG A 184 13.00 -14.58 19.95
CA ARG A 184 14.25 -14.65 19.17
C ARG A 184 14.10 -14.16 17.72
N ASN A 185 12.90 -13.75 17.30
CA ASN A 185 12.64 -13.32 15.94
C ASN A 185 13.18 -11.92 15.67
N VAL A 186 13.67 -11.72 14.46
CA VAL A 186 14.12 -10.40 14.01
C VAL A 186 12.91 -9.58 13.60
N LEU A 187 12.79 -8.36 14.12
CA LEU A 187 11.69 -7.45 13.78
C LEU A 187 11.91 -6.80 12.41
N HIS A 188 10.88 -6.81 11.56
CA HIS A 188 10.88 -5.99 10.34
C HIS A 188 10.53 -4.52 10.61
N ASP A 189 9.86 -4.25 11.74
CA ASP A 189 9.42 -2.93 12.18
C ASP A 189 9.67 -2.80 13.69
N CYS A 190 10.26 -1.68 14.11
CA CYS A 190 10.58 -1.39 15.50
C CYS A 190 9.41 -0.74 16.27
N ASN A 191 8.26 -0.59 15.62
CA ASN A 191 7.02 -0.20 16.25
C ASN A 191 6.20 -1.44 16.60
N TRP A 192 5.44 -1.34 17.69
CA TRP A 192 4.45 -2.34 18.07
C TRP A 192 3.10 -1.67 18.21
N TYR A 193 2.04 -2.46 18.12
CA TYR A 193 0.68 -1.94 18.04
C TYR A 193 -0.19 -2.55 19.12
N CYS A 194 -0.99 -1.70 19.76
CA CYS A 194 -1.93 -2.08 20.81
C CYS A 194 -3.31 -1.50 20.51
N GLN A 195 -4.31 -2.18 21.03
CA GLN A 195 -5.68 -1.69 21.03
C GLN A 195 -6.00 -1.15 22.42
N LYS A 196 -6.55 0.06 22.49
CA LYS A 196 -7.14 0.61 23.72
C LYS A 196 -8.59 0.95 23.42
N GLY A 197 -9.53 0.28 24.05
CA GLY A 197 -10.94 0.40 23.69
C GLY A 197 -11.18 -0.15 22.27
N LYS A 198 -11.68 0.70 21.36
CA LYS A 198 -11.91 0.34 19.96
C LYS A 198 -10.81 0.88 19.04
N GLU A 199 -9.92 1.71 19.57
CA GLU A 199 -8.91 2.42 18.83
C GLU A 199 -7.55 1.70 18.83
N TRP A 200 -6.84 1.80 17.71
CA TRP A 200 -5.48 1.27 17.55
C TRP A 200 -4.45 2.37 17.69
N TYR A 201 -3.35 2.04 18.35
CA TYR A 201 -2.22 2.93 18.62
C TYR A 201 -0.91 2.22 18.35
N TYR A 202 0.19 2.97 18.35
CA TYR A 202 1.54 2.42 18.30
C TYR A 202 2.34 2.74 19.57
N GLY A 203 3.41 2.00 19.76
CA GLY A 203 4.49 2.24 20.71
C GLY A 203 5.78 1.67 20.15
N HIS A 204 6.87 1.72 20.90
CA HIS A 204 8.16 1.22 20.42
C HIS A 204 8.60 -0.07 21.10
N TYR A 205 9.29 -0.90 20.33
CA TYR A 205 10.16 -1.90 20.92
C TYR A 205 11.39 -1.22 21.52
N ASN A 206 11.84 -1.74 22.66
CA ASN A 206 13.00 -1.21 23.38
C ASN A 206 14.34 -1.47 22.64
N SER A 207 15.42 -0.88 23.17
CA SER A 207 16.79 -0.95 22.63
C SER A 207 17.44 -2.33 22.60
N ASN A 208 16.83 -3.32 23.24
CA ASN A 208 17.28 -4.71 23.24
C ASN A 208 16.65 -5.55 22.13
N SER A 209 15.71 -4.99 21.38
CA SER A 209 15.01 -5.73 20.32
C SER A 209 15.81 -5.68 19.02
N THR A 210 16.06 -6.83 18.39
CA THR A 210 16.78 -6.91 17.11
C THR A 210 15.84 -6.67 15.93
N CYS A 211 16.35 -6.02 14.89
CA CYS A 211 15.56 -5.68 13.71
C CYS A 211 16.33 -5.88 12.41
N GLN A 212 15.61 -6.05 11.30
CA GLN A 212 16.19 -6.16 9.98
C GLN A 212 16.33 -4.79 9.34
N ARG A 213 17.55 -4.46 8.90
CA ARG A 213 17.80 -3.20 8.19
C ARG A 213 17.41 -3.35 6.71
N PRO A 214 16.62 -2.41 6.14
CA PRO A 214 16.27 -2.46 4.72
C PRO A 214 17.53 -2.47 3.84
N GLY A 215 17.61 -3.41 2.89
CA GLY A 215 18.69 -3.49 1.90
C GLY A 215 20.05 -3.98 2.43
N ILE A 216 20.16 -4.33 3.72
CA ILE A 216 21.42 -4.76 4.35
C ILE A 216 21.20 -6.11 5.04
N ARG A 217 22.12 -7.07 4.82
CA ARG A 217 22.04 -8.41 5.45
C ARG A 217 22.27 -8.40 6.96
N ASN A 218 22.93 -7.37 7.47
CA ASN A 218 23.24 -7.25 8.89
C ASN A 218 22.03 -6.79 9.69
N LEU A 219 21.84 -7.44 10.84
CA LEU A 219 20.85 -7.07 11.83
C LEU A 219 21.19 -5.72 12.46
N GLY A 220 20.14 -5.06 12.96
CA GLY A 220 20.22 -3.85 13.77
C GLY A 220 19.49 -4.02 15.09
N TRP A 221 19.35 -2.91 15.80
CA TRP A 221 18.66 -2.77 17.08
C TRP A 221 17.60 -1.70 16.98
N CYS A 222 16.44 -1.96 17.57
CA CYS A 222 15.36 -0.99 17.61
C CYS A 222 15.73 0.17 18.53
N CYS A 223 15.56 1.40 18.06
CA CYS A 223 15.66 2.57 18.90
C CYS A 223 14.59 3.59 18.51
N LYS A 224 13.71 3.92 19.47
CA LYS A 224 12.63 4.90 19.28
C LYS A 224 11.84 4.66 17.98
N GLY A 225 11.52 3.40 17.70
CA GLY A 225 10.75 3.01 16.51
C GLY A 225 11.56 2.90 15.21
N LYS A 226 12.89 3.06 15.23
CA LYS A 226 13.76 2.93 14.05
C LYS A 226 14.76 1.79 14.21
N CYS A 227 15.12 1.15 13.10
CA CYS A 227 16.15 0.11 13.10
C CYS A 227 17.55 0.71 12.89
N HIS A 228 18.40 0.64 13.92
CA HIS A 228 19.73 1.23 13.95
C HIS A 228 20.84 0.17 13.96
N LYS A 229 22.05 0.53 13.49
CA LYS A 229 23.19 -0.41 13.49
C LYS A 229 23.71 -0.69 14.90
N GLU A 230 23.77 0.35 15.74
CA GLU A 230 24.40 0.30 17.06
C GLU A 230 23.39 -0.10 18.13
N ARG A 231 23.85 -0.94 19.07
CA ARG A 231 23.06 -1.33 20.24
C ARG A 231 22.94 -0.14 21.20
N GLY A 232 21.81 -0.05 21.89
CA GLY A 232 21.65 0.96 22.96
C GLY A 232 21.46 2.39 22.44
N CYS A 233 21.08 2.59 21.18
CA CYS A 233 20.85 3.91 20.59
C CYS A 233 22.09 4.83 20.54
N ALA A 234 23.30 4.29 20.75
CA ALA A 234 24.53 5.05 20.55
C ALA A 234 24.54 5.62 19.12
N GLY A 235 24.91 6.89 18.98
CA GLY A 235 24.94 7.59 17.69
C GLY A 235 23.62 8.15 17.14
N MET A 236 22.46 7.95 17.77
CA MET A 236 21.25 8.68 17.36
C MET A 236 21.35 10.16 17.73
N LYS A 237 21.59 11.03 16.74
CA LYS A 237 21.40 12.48 16.90
C LYS A 237 19.95 12.74 17.32
N LYS A 238 19.77 13.48 18.43
CA LYS A 238 18.46 14.00 18.84
C LYS A 238 17.98 14.95 17.74
N PHE A 239 17.08 14.51 16.88
CA PHE A 239 16.27 15.43 16.09
C PHE A 239 15.12 15.86 17.00
N SER A 240 15.27 17.07 17.55
CA SER A 240 14.23 17.85 18.21
C SER A 240 13.31 18.49 17.17
#